data_AF-A0A146K5M6-F1
#
_entry.id   AF-A0A146K5M6-F1
#
_cell.length_a   1.000
_cell.length_b   1.000
_cell.length_c   1.000
_cell.angle_alpha   90.00
_cell.angle_beta   90.00
_cell.angle_gamma   90.00
#
_symmetry.space_group_name_H-M   'P 1'
#
loop_
_entity.id
_entity.type
_entity.pdbx_description
1 polymer ?
#
loop_
_entity_poly.entity_id
_entity_poly.type
_entity_poly.pdbx_seq_one_letter_code
_entity_poly.pdbx_strand_id
1 'polypeptide(L)'
;VNFRFNFKLNIPHTIELLDIYKMAVKHGKFSRKVICEATNIQPQVADGRWYGEQRRTTRYGNSYDWKTKLNTLVTEQIEQGNKCTAQIDEIRSVLMMPDVQISRIYDVLNGHYDQLKLSNIITLVSKVQIESDITKNFSQLFE
;
A
#
# COMPACT_ATOMS: atom_id res chain seq x y z
N VAL A 1 2.91 -27.17 19.25
CA VAL A 1 1.53 -26.99 18.73
C VAL A 1 1.63 -26.44 17.32
N ASN A 2 1.36 -27.26 16.29
CA ASN A 2 1.41 -26.84 14.89
C ASN A 2 0.05 -26.28 14.50
N PHE A 3 -0.11 -24.96 14.55
CA PHE A 3 -1.31 -24.30 14.01
C PHE A 3 -1.27 -24.37 12.48
N ARG A 4 -1.80 -25.46 11.91
CA ARG A 4 -2.13 -25.51 10.48
C ARG A 4 -3.39 -24.69 10.25
N PHE A 5 -3.24 -23.38 10.10
CA PHE A 5 -4.31 -22.56 9.54
C PHE A 5 -4.51 -22.98 8.08
N ASN A 6 -5.61 -23.67 7.82
CA ASN A 6 -6.09 -23.98 6.48
C ASN A 6 -6.62 -22.69 5.83
N PHE A 7 -5.73 -21.75 5.51
CA PHE A 7 -6.07 -20.60 4.69
C PHE A 7 -6.27 -21.10 3.26
N LYS A 8 -7.52 -21.38 2.89
CA LYS A 8 -7.86 -21.59 1.48
C LYS A 8 -7.68 -20.24 0.76
N LEU A 9 -6.48 -20.00 0.26
CA LEU A 9 -6.15 -18.84 -0.55
C LEU A 9 -7.03 -18.88 -1.79
N ASN A 10 -8.05 -18.02 -1.84
CA ASN A 10 -8.72 -17.74 -3.09
C ASN A 10 -7.81 -16.83 -3.92
N ILE A 11 -6.89 -17.47 -4.64
CA ILE A 11 -5.83 -16.81 -5.41
C ILE A 11 -6.44 -15.80 -6.41
N PRO A 12 -7.44 -16.15 -7.24
CA PRO A 12 -8.06 -15.19 -8.18
C PRO A 12 -8.57 -13.92 -7.50
N HIS A 13 -9.32 -14.06 -6.40
CA HIS A 13 -9.86 -12.91 -5.67
C HIS A 13 -8.76 -12.02 -5.06
N THR A 14 -7.66 -12.66 -4.67
CA THR A 14 -6.52 -11.96 -4.07
C THR A 14 -5.74 -11.20 -5.13
N ILE A 15 -5.55 -11.79 -6.32
CA ILE A 15 -4.92 -11.16 -7.47
C ILE A 15 -5.72 -9.94 -7.94
N GLU A 16 -7.05 -10.05 -8.03
CA GLU A 16 -7.94 -8.92 -8.32
C GLU A 16 -7.72 -7.76 -7.33
N LEU A 17 -7.68 -8.07 -6.03
CA LEU A 17 -7.44 -7.06 -4.99
C LEU A 17 -6.08 -6.37 -5.15
N LEU A 18 -5.02 -7.11 -5.48
CA LEU A 18 -3.70 -6.52 -5.72
C LEU A 18 -3.69 -5.62 -6.95
N ASP A 19 -4.38 -5.99 -8.04
CA ASP A 19 -4.51 -5.14 -9.23
C ASP A 19 -5.28 -3.85 -8.91
N ILE A 20 -6.34 -3.95 -8.12
CA ILE A 20 -7.10 -2.80 -7.61
C ILE A 20 -6.21 -1.88 -6.79
N TYR A 21 -5.43 -2.42 -5.84
CA TYR A 21 -4.50 -1.64 -5.03
C TYR A 21 -3.42 -0.97 -5.85
N LYS A 22 -2.82 -1.69 -6.80
CA LYS A 22 -1.80 -1.16 -7.71
C LYS A 22 -2.32 0.07 -8.46
N MET A 23 -3.52 -0.03 -9.00
CA MET A 23 -4.15 1.07 -9.73
C MET A 23 -4.55 2.22 -8.80
N ALA A 24 -5.09 1.93 -7.61
CA ALA A 24 -5.44 2.97 -6.65
C ALA A 24 -4.21 3.79 -6.20
N VAL A 25 -3.09 3.12 -5.92
CA VAL A 25 -1.81 3.76 -5.57
C VAL A 25 -1.28 4.62 -6.72
N LYS A 26 -1.23 4.10 -7.95
CA LYS A 26 -0.75 4.85 -9.12
C LYS A 26 -1.53 6.15 -9.35
N HIS A 27 -2.85 6.09 -9.14
CA HIS A 27 -3.75 7.21 -9.36
C HIS A 27 -3.99 8.06 -8.10
N GLY A 28 -3.42 7.68 -6.96
CA GLY A 28 -3.59 8.38 -5.68
C GLY A 28 -5.01 8.37 -5.13
N LYS A 29 -5.87 7.45 -5.60
CA LYS A 29 -7.22 7.21 -5.08
C LYS A 29 -7.82 5.97 -5.71
N PHE A 30 -8.77 5.35 -5.02
CA PHE A 30 -9.65 4.37 -5.64
C PHE A 30 -10.58 5.07 -6.65
N SER A 31 -10.50 4.63 -7.91
CA SER A 31 -11.38 5.07 -8.98
C SER A 31 -11.88 3.85 -9.73
N ARG A 32 -13.13 3.46 -9.46
CA ARG A 32 -13.77 2.31 -10.08
C ARG A 32 -13.62 2.31 -11.61
N LYS A 33 -13.90 3.45 -12.25
CA LYS A 33 -13.80 3.60 -13.72
C LYS A 33 -12.40 3.22 -14.22
N VAL A 34 -11.38 3.88 -13.67
CA VAL A 34 -9.97 3.70 -14.06
C VAL A 34 -9.53 2.25 -13.85
N ILE A 35 -9.94 1.66 -12.73
CA ILE A 35 -9.57 0.29 -12.38
C ILE A 35 -10.21 -0.70 -13.36
N CYS A 36 -11.51 -0.58 -13.63
CA CYS A 36 -12.21 -1.47 -14.55
C CYS A 36 -11.64 -1.39 -15.97
N GLU A 37 -11.36 -0.17 -16.45
CA GLU A 37 -10.76 0.07 -17.77
C GLU A 37 -9.35 -0.53 -17.89
N ALA A 38 -8.53 -0.44 -16.83
CA ALA A 38 -7.15 -0.91 -16.85
C ALA A 38 -6.96 -2.41 -16.58
N THR A 39 -7.89 -3.03 -15.85
CA THR A 39 -7.73 -4.42 -15.34
C THR A 39 -8.76 -5.39 -15.92
N ASN A 40 -9.77 -4.89 -16.63
CA ASN A 40 -10.93 -5.67 -17.08
C ASN A 40 -11.71 -6.35 -15.93
N ILE A 41 -11.52 -5.89 -14.69
CA ILE A 41 -12.32 -6.32 -13.54
C ILE A 41 -13.70 -5.67 -13.65
N GLN A 42 -14.74 -6.46 -13.40
CA GLN A 42 -16.12 -5.97 -13.42
C GLN A 42 -16.36 -4.92 -12.31
N PRO A 43 -17.12 -3.85 -12.55
CA PRO A 43 -17.33 -2.76 -11.57
C PRO A 43 -17.78 -3.25 -10.19
N GLN A 44 -18.76 -4.16 -10.14
CA GLN A 44 -19.27 -4.74 -8.89
C GLN A 44 -18.21 -5.56 -8.13
N VAL A 45 -17.30 -6.20 -8.85
CA VAL A 45 -16.19 -6.96 -8.25
C VAL A 45 -15.16 -5.98 -7.71
N ALA A 46 -14.79 -4.95 -8.47
CA ALA A 46 -13.85 -3.92 -8.01
C ALA A 46 -14.33 -3.24 -6.71
N ASP A 47 -15.59 -2.80 -6.68
CA ASP A 47 -16.21 -2.21 -5.50
C ASP A 47 -16.27 -3.22 -4.33
N GLY A 48 -16.72 -4.46 -4.62
CA GLY A 48 -16.84 -5.51 -3.62
C GLY A 48 -15.50 -5.87 -2.95
N ARG A 49 -14.41 -5.93 -3.72
CA ARG A 49 -13.05 -6.19 -3.23
C ARG A 49 -12.53 -5.03 -2.40
N TRP A 50 -12.63 -3.81 -2.93
CA TRP A 50 -12.15 -2.61 -2.26
C TRP A 50 -12.89 -2.39 -0.93
N TYR A 51 -14.21 -2.20 -0.96
CA TYR A 51 -14.99 -1.92 0.25
C TYR A 51 -15.09 -3.13 1.18
N GLY A 52 -15.00 -4.34 0.66
CA GLY A 52 -14.92 -5.56 1.46
C GLY A 52 -13.67 -5.57 2.34
N GLU A 53 -12.51 -5.26 1.77
CA GLU A 53 -11.25 -5.27 2.52
C GLU A 53 -11.13 -4.07 3.47
N GLN A 54 -11.65 -2.90 3.10
CA GLN A 54 -11.74 -1.75 4.02
C GLN A 54 -12.58 -2.11 5.25
N ARG A 55 -13.80 -2.64 5.08
CA ARG A 55 -14.66 -3.06 6.20
C ARG A 55 -14.01 -4.14 7.06
N ARG A 56 -13.34 -5.11 6.43
CA ARG A 56 -12.63 -6.17 7.14
C ARG A 56 -11.48 -5.61 7.99
N THR A 57 -10.70 -4.69 7.43
CA THR A 57 -9.61 -4.03 8.14
C THR A 57 -10.13 -3.17 9.30
N THR A 58 -11.22 -2.42 9.09
CA THR A 58 -11.89 -1.67 10.17
C THR A 58 -12.39 -2.60 11.28
N ARG A 59 -12.93 -3.77 10.94
CA ARG A 59 -13.50 -4.71 11.91
C ARG A 59 -12.45 -5.43 12.74
N TYR A 60 -11.36 -5.89 12.11
CA TYR A 60 -10.39 -6.78 12.75
C TYR A 60 -9.06 -6.09 13.10
N GLY A 61 -8.83 -4.88 12.60
CA GLY A 61 -7.56 -4.15 12.76
C GLY A 61 -6.50 -4.56 11.75
N ASN A 62 -5.45 -3.74 11.64
CA ASN A 62 -4.36 -3.93 10.67
C ASN A 62 -3.43 -5.11 11.00
N SER A 63 -3.45 -5.61 12.24
CA SER A 63 -2.61 -6.72 12.71
C SER A 63 -3.24 -8.10 12.57
N TYR A 64 -4.46 -8.20 12.03
CA TYR A 64 -5.19 -9.47 11.94
C TYR A 64 -4.56 -10.45 10.95
N ASP A 65 -4.28 -10.00 9.73
CA ASP A 65 -3.49 -10.75 8.75
C ASP A 65 -2.80 -9.84 7.73
N TRP A 66 -2.06 -10.45 6.82
CA TRP A 66 -1.28 -9.74 5.82
C TRP A 66 -2.14 -8.85 4.90
N LYS A 67 -3.40 -9.20 4.63
CA LYS A 67 -4.28 -8.39 3.76
C LYS A 67 -4.77 -7.15 4.48
N THR A 68 -5.16 -7.28 5.75
CA THR A 68 -5.54 -6.13 6.56
C THR A 68 -4.35 -5.18 6.77
N LYS A 69 -3.14 -5.74 6.94
CA LYS A 69 -1.90 -4.96 6.99
C LYS A 69 -1.63 -4.22 5.67
N LEU A 70 -1.72 -4.93 4.55
CA LEU A 70 -1.53 -4.34 3.22
C LEU A 70 -2.56 -3.23 2.94
N ASN A 71 -3.83 -3.44 3.32
CA ASN A 71 -4.88 -2.43 3.15
C ASN A 71 -4.53 -1.11 3.86
N THR A 72 -4.03 -1.20 5.10
CA THR A 72 -3.57 -0.03 5.85
C THR A 72 -2.41 0.67 5.13
N LEU A 73 -1.38 -0.09 4.72
CA LEU A 73 -0.23 0.48 4.01
C LEU A 73 -0.63 1.15 2.69
N VAL A 74 -1.54 0.55 1.92
CA VAL A 74 -2.05 1.13 0.66
C VAL A 74 -2.78 2.45 0.91
N THR A 75 -3.62 2.52 1.96
CA THR A 75 -4.32 3.75 2.33
C THR A 75 -3.33 4.84 2.75
N GLU A 76 -2.38 4.52 3.64
CA GLU A 76 -1.32 5.44 4.08
C GLU A 76 -0.49 5.93 2.88
N GLN A 77 -0.17 5.03 1.96
CA GLN A 77 0.60 5.34 0.77
C GLN A 77 -0.13 6.31 -0.16
N ILE A 78 -1.43 6.12 -0.35
CA ILE A 78 -2.30 7.03 -1.11
C ILE A 78 -2.35 8.42 -0.45
N GLU A 79 -2.52 8.46 0.87
CA GLU A 79 -2.56 9.72 1.64
C GLU A 79 -1.22 10.48 1.56
N GLN A 80 -0.11 9.76 1.56
CA GLN A 80 1.23 10.32 1.38
C GLN A 80 1.55 10.70 -0.07
N GLY A 81 0.68 10.40 -1.02
CA GLY A 81 0.90 10.63 -2.45
C GLY A 81 2.02 9.77 -3.06
N ASN A 82 2.45 8.71 -2.37
CA ASN A 82 3.50 7.81 -2.84
C ASN A 82 2.91 6.87 -3.91
N LYS A 83 3.45 6.89 -5.13
CA LYS A 83 2.93 6.10 -6.26
C LYS A 83 3.69 4.79 -6.51
N CYS A 84 4.59 4.39 -5.63
CA CYS A 84 5.43 3.20 -5.78
C CYS A 84 4.64 1.89 -5.63
N THR A 85 4.57 1.05 -6.66
CA THR A 85 3.81 -0.22 -6.59
C THR A 85 4.66 -1.44 -6.33
N ALA A 86 5.97 -1.27 -6.07
CA ALA A 86 6.93 -2.37 -5.96
C ALA A 86 6.51 -3.43 -4.93
N GLN A 87 6.06 -3.00 -3.75
CA GLN A 87 5.61 -3.92 -2.70
C GLN A 87 4.40 -4.77 -3.14
N ILE A 88 3.43 -4.17 -3.84
CA ILE A 88 2.24 -4.86 -4.36
C ILE A 88 2.66 -5.88 -5.43
N ASP A 89 3.58 -5.49 -6.31
CA ASP A 89 4.12 -6.33 -7.38
C ASP A 89 4.92 -7.52 -6.82
N GLU A 90 5.66 -7.33 -5.74
CA GLU A 90 6.39 -8.39 -5.06
C GLU A 90 5.44 -9.37 -4.35
N ILE A 91 4.40 -8.89 -3.67
CA ILE A 91 3.37 -9.78 -3.08
C ILE A 91 2.67 -10.59 -4.19
N ARG A 92 2.37 -9.97 -5.33
CA ARG A 92 1.79 -10.66 -6.49
C ARG A 92 2.69 -11.78 -6.98
N SER A 93 4.00 -11.54 -7.09
CA SER A 93 4.95 -12.57 -7.55
C SER A 93 5.01 -13.75 -6.58
N VAL A 94 4.99 -13.48 -5.27
CA VAL A 94 4.93 -14.54 -4.24
C VAL A 94 3.68 -15.41 -4.39
N LEU A 95 2.53 -14.81 -4.68
CA LEU A 95 1.27 -15.55 -4.88
C LEU A 95 1.20 -16.34 -6.19
N MET A 96 2.03 -16.01 -7.17
CA MET A 96 2.12 -16.72 -8.45
C MET A 96 3.08 -17.92 -8.41
N MET A 97 3.85 -18.09 -7.32
CA MET A 97 4.73 -19.25 -7.17
C MET A 97 3.92 -20.54 -6.90
N PRO A 98 4.38 -21.70 -7.40
CA PRO A 98 3.73 -22.99 -7.14
C PRO A 98 3.64 -23.36 -5.65
N ASP A 99 4.64 -22.94 -4.87
CA ASP A 99 4.69 -23.12 -3.42
C ASP A 99 4.53 -21.76 -2.72
N VAL A 100 3.27 -21.35 -2.51
CA VAL A 100 2.96 -20.06 -1.90
C VAL A 100 3.33 -20.08 -0.42
N GLN A 101 4.34 -19.29 -0.06
CA GLN A 101 4.78 -19.12 1.32
C GLN A 101 4.27 -17.79 1.88
N ILE A 102 3.22 -17.83 2.71
CA ILE A 102 2.63 -16.64 3.35
C ILE A 102 3.65 -15.89 4.22
N SER A 103 4.62 -16.58 4.81
CA SER A 103 5.72 -15.94 5.55
C SER A 103 6.47 -14.92 4.69
N ARG A 104 6.72 -15.23 3.41
CA ARG A 104 7.38 -14.32 2.47
C ARG A 104 6.56 -13.05 2.22
N ILE A 105 5.23 -13.12 2.26
CA ILE A 105 4.38 -11.92 2.16
C ILE A 105 4.60 -11.02 3.37
N TYR A 106 4.71 -11.57 4.57
CA TYR A 106 5.03 -10.79 5.76
C TYR A 106 6.43 -10.19 5.70
N ASP A 107 7.42 -10.91 5.15
CA ASP A 107 8.76 -10.38 4.93
C ASP A 107 8.72 -9.15 4.02
N VAL A 108 7.98 -9.21 2.92
CA VAL A 108 7.76 -8.07 2.00
C VAL A 108 7.03 -6.91 2.68
N LEU A 109 6.03 -7.21 3.52
CA LEU A 109 5.27 -6.20 4.26
C LEU A 109 6.09 -5.52 5.37
N ASN A 110 7.09 -6.22 5.93
CA ASN A 110 7.93 -5.73 7.00
C ASN A 110 9.20 -5.02 6.47
N GLY A 111 9.78 -5.51 5.37
CA GLY A 111 11.02 -4.98 4.80
C GLY A 111 10.90 -3.56 4.23
N HIS A 112 9.69 -3.13 3.84
CA HIS A 112 9.44 -1.77 3.36
C HIS A 112 9.17 -0.74 4.47
N TYR A 113 8.97 -1.17 5.72
CA TYR A 113 8.74 -0.26 6.84
C TYR A 113 9.96 0.67 7.07
N ASP A 114 11.15 0.18 6.74
CA ASP A 114 12.39 0.95 6.83
C ASP A 114 12.53 2.01 5.71
N GLN A 115 12.00 1.73 4.52
CA GLN A 115 12.05 2.68 3.39
C GLN A 115 11.06 3.85 3.54
N LEU A 116 9.87 3.61 4.08
CA LEU A 116 8.87 4.66 4.35
C LEU A 116 9.30 5.59 5.49
N LYS A 117 10.00 5.06 6.51
CA LYS A 117 10.66 5.91 7.53
C LYS A 117 11.72 6.82 6.91
N LEU A 118 12.55 6.29 6.01
CA LEU A 118 13.57 7.07 5.31
C LEU A 118 12.97 8.18 4.45
N SER A 119 11.89 7.91 3.69
CA SER A 119 11.23 8.95 2.89
C SER A 119 10.58 10.04 3.74
N ASN A 120 10.02 9.69 4.89
CA ASN A 120 9.44 10.66 5.83
C ASN A 120 10.54 11.54 6.48
N ILE A 121 11.71 10.98 6.78
CA ILE A 121 12.87 11.75 7.27
C ILE A 121 13.36 12.70 6.18
N ILE A 122 13.54 12.24 4.94
CA ILE A 122 14.03 13.08 3.83
C ILE A 122 13.07 14.24 3.54
N THR A 123 11.75 13.97 3.56
CA THR A 123 10.72 15.00 3.34
C THR A 123 10.67 16.03 4.48
N LEU A 124 10.88 15.60 5.72
CA LEU A 124 10.93 16.48 6.88
C LEU A 124 12.19 17.37 6.84
N VAL A 125 13.35 16.79 6.53
CA VAL A 125 14.62 17.51 6.43
C VAL A 125 14.57 18.57 5.33
N SER A 126 14.01 18.24 4.17
CA SER A 126 13.87 19.20 3.06
C SER A 126 12.94 20.37 3.39
N LYS A 127 11.86 20.15 4.16
CA LYS A 127 11.01 21.25 4.65
C LYS A 127 11.72 22.16 5.66
N VAL A 128 12.45 21.58 6.61
CA VAL A 128 13.22 22.35 7.60
C VAL A 128 14.31 23.18 6.93
N GLN A 129 14.94 22.65 5.89
CA GLN A 129 16.00 23.35 5.17
C GLN A 129 15.46 24.56 4.39
N ILE A 130 14.31 24.40 3.73
CA ILE A 130 13.60 25.50 3.05
C ILE A 130 13.21 26.62 4.02
N GLU A 131 12.69 26.28 5.22
CA GLU A 131 12.37 27.29 6.24
C GLU A 131 13.62 28.01 6.76
N SER A 132 14.74 27.31 6.89
CA SER A 132 16.02 27.91 7.31
C SER A 132 16.63 28.83 6.24
N ASP A 133 16.43 28.54 4.96
CA ASP A 133 16.94 29.34 3.85
C ASP A 133 16.08 30.59 3.61
N ILE A 134 14.76 30.50 3.80
CA ILE A 134 13.86 31.66 3.73
C ILE A 134 14.17 32.66 4.85
N THR A 135 14.39 32.17 6.08
CA THR A 135 14.68 33.03 7.23
C THR A 135 16.04 33.73 7.11
N LYS A 136 17.06 33.05 6.57
CA LYS A 136 18.37 33.67 6.28
C LYS A 136 18.31 34.74 5.20
N ASN A 137 17.58 34.49 4.11
CA ASN A 137 17.40 35.49 3.04
C ASN A 137 16.60 36.71 3.51
N PHE A 138 15.63 36.52 4.41
CA PHE A 138 14.88 37.63 4.99
C PHE A 138 15.74 38.54 5.86
N SER A 139 16.68 38.00 6.63
CA SER A 139 17.58 38.81 7.47
C SER A 139 18.59 39.65 6.68
N GLN A 140 18.95 39.24 5.46
CA GLN A 140 19.88 39.97 4.58
C GLN A 140 19.24 41.12 3.80
N LEU A 141 17.90 41.23 3.81
CA LEU A 141 17.17 42.31 3.12
C LEU A 141 16.95 43.56 3.98
N PHE A 142 17.35 43.51 5.27
CA PHE A 142 17.17 44.60 6.24
C PHE A 142 18.48 45.07 6.89
N GLU A 143 19.64 44.69 6.33
CA GLU A 143 20.94 45.35 6.54
C GLU A 143 21.29 46.22 5.33
#